data_AF-A0A264W0D5-F1
#
_entry.id   AF-A0A264W0D5-F1
#
_cell.length_a   1.000
_cell.length_b   1.000
_cell.length_c   1.000
_cell.angle_alpha   90.00
_cell.angle_beta   90.00
_cell.angle_gamma   90.00
#
_symmetry.space_group_name_H-M   'P 1'
#
loop_
_entity.id
_entity.type
_entity.pdbx_description
1 polymer ?
#
loop_
_entity_poly.entity_id
_entity_poly.type
_entity_poly.pdbx_seq_one_letter_code
_entity_poly.pdbx_strand_id
1 'polypeptide(L)'
;ASLRAQWHLEKTKKEQIGALAHDIKIPVTIIKGNAELLSLSPQNQEQSEYIRYILDAGQKIEQYIDQLIHLSKTEEALHTEYREGAVKT
;
A
#
# COMPACT_ATOMS: atom_id res chain seq x y z
N ALA A 1 3.30 5.41 29.94
CA ALA A 1 2.20 4.69 29.27
C ALA A 1 2.42 3.18 29.44
N SER A 2 1.37 2.35 29.49
CA SER A 2 1.52 0.89 29.66
C SER A 2 1.86 0.18 28.35
N LEU A 3 2.53 -0.97 28.43
CA LEU A 3 2.80 -1.85 27.28
C LEU A 3 1.53 -2.23 26.51
N ARG A 4 0.40 -2.38 27.22
CA ARG A 4 -0.91 -2.64 26.61
C ARG A 4 -1.41 -1.45 25.79
N ALA A 5 -1.21 -0.22 26.28
CA ALA A 5 -1.58 0.99 25.55
C ALA A 5 -0.71 1.18 24.29
N GLN A 6 0.59 0.91 24.37
CA GLN A 6 1.49 0.93 23.23
C GLN A 6 1.11 -0.12 22.17
N TRP A 7 0.82 -1.34 22.59
CA TRP A 7 0.38 -2.40 21.67
C TRP A 7 -0.95 -2.05 20.98
N HIS A 8 -1.91 -1.49 21.72
CA HIS A 8 -3.17 -1.05 21.13
C HIS A 8 -2.96 0.06 20.10
N LEU A 9 -2.07 1.01 20.37
CA LEU A 9 -1.76 2.11 19.46
C LEU A 9 -1.16 1.59 18.14
N GLU A 10 -0.17 0.70 18.21
CA GLU A 10 0.44 0.10 17.02
C GLU A 10 -0.55 -0.74 16.22
N LYS A 11 -1.41 -1.52 16.91
CA LYS A 11 -2.46 -2.28 16.24
C LYS A 11 -3.43 -1.37 15.48
N THR A 12 -3.89 -0.28 16.11
CA THR A 12 -4.79 0.68 15.46
C THR A 12 -4.12 1.39 14.29
N LYS A 13 -2.84 1.79 14.41
CA LYS A 13 -2.05 2.37 13.31
C LYS A 13 -2.02 1.44 12.09
N LYS A 14 -1.78 0.15 12.31
CA LYS A 14 -1.74 -0.86 11.24
C LYS A 14 -3.10 -1.06 10.56
N GLU A 15 -4.18 -1.11 11.34
CA GLU A 15 -5.55 -1.19 10.82
C GLU A 15 -5.87 0.02 9.94
N GLN A 16 -5.47 1.23 10.36
CA GLN A 16 -5.64 2.46 9.58
C GLN A 16 -4.82 2.45 8.28
N ILE A 17 -3.56 2.00 8.33
CA ILE A 17 -2.72 1.86 7.12
C ILE A 17 -3.35 0.87 6.14
N GLY A 18 -3.86 -0.26 6.62
CA GLY A 18 -4.53 -1.26 5.79
C GLY A 18 -5.82 -0.73 5.13
N ALA A 19 -6.65 -0.01 5.90
CA ALA A 19 -7.86 0.61 5.37
C ALA A 19 -7.55 1.65 4.30
N LEU A 20 -6.59 2.55 4.57
CA LEU A 20 -6.18 3.57 3.60
C LEU A 20 -5.60 2.96 2.32
N ALA A 21 -4.77 1.92 2.46
CA ALA A 21 -4.22 1.19 1.32
C ALA A 21 -5.31 0.58 0.42
N HIS A 22 -6.32 -0.04 1.03
CA HIS A 22 -7.49 -0.54 0.30
C HIS A 22 -8.21 0.59 -0.44
N ASP A 23 -8.46 1.71 0.24
CA ASP A 23 -9.19 2.83 -0.33
C ASP A 23 -8.44 3.52 -1.47
N ILE A 24 -7.10 3.55 -1.46
CA ILE A 24 -6.29 4.03 -2.59
C ILE A 24 -6.35 3.06 -3.78
N LYS A 25 -6.52 1.75 -3.54
CA LYS A 25 -6.61 0.76 -4.61
C LYS A 25 -7.82 0.98 -5.52
N ILE A 26 -8.92 1.53 -4.98
CA ILE A 26 -10.14 1.82 -5.73
C ILE A 26 -9.90 2.84 -6.85
N PRO A 27 -9.45 4.09 -6.59
CA PRO A 27 -9.19 5.06 -7.64
C PRO A 27 -8.08 4.61 -8.60
N VAL A 28 -7.06 3.89 -8.12
CA VAL A 28 -6.01 3.34 -9.00
C VAL A 28 -6.58 2.32 -9.99
N THR A 29 -7.46 1.43 -9.52
CA THR A 29 -8.16 0.45 -10.37
C THR A 29 -8.98 1.15 -11.45
N ILE A 30 -9.72 2.21 -11.07
CA ILE A 30 -10.51 3.01 -12.02
C ILE A 30 -9.60 3.69 -13.05
N ILE A 31 -8.50 4.32 -12.62
CA ILE A 31 -7.55 5.00 -13.50
C ILE A 31 -6.93 4.02 -14.51
N LYS A 32 -6.47 2.85 -14.05
CA LYS A 32 -5.90 1.81 -14.91
C LYS A 32 -6.93 1.25 -15.87
N GLY A 33 -8.13 0.91 -15.40
CA GLY A 33 -9.21 0.42 -16.26
C GLY A 33 -9.61 1.44 -17.34
N ASN A 34 -9.67 2.72 -17.01
CA ASN A 34 -9.94 3.77 -17.99
C ASN A 34 -8.81 3.88 -19.03
N ALA A 35 -7.54 3.80 -18.61
CA ALA A 35 -6.40 3.81 -19.52
C ALA A 35 -6.38 2.57 -20.43
N GLU A 36 -6.71 1.40 -19.89
CA GLU A 36 -6.89 0.16 -20.65
C GLU A 36 -8.01 0.31 -21.69
N LEU A 37 -9.17 0.86 -21.32
CA LEU A 37 -10.25 1.13 -22.27
C LEU A 37 -9.84 2.14 -23.36
N LEU A 38 -9.11 3.21 -23.01
CA LEU A 38 -8.56 4.16 -23.97
C LEU A 38 -7.58 3.47 -24.93
N SER A 39 -6.82 2.49 -24.45
CA SER A 39 -5.87 1.72 -25.26
C SER A 39 -6.55 0.93 -26.40
N LEU A 40 -7.86 0.69 -26.31
CA LEU A 40 -8.67 0.01 -27.32
C LEU A 40 -9.25 0.95 -28.39
N SER A 41 -9.06 2.26 -28.24
CA SER A 41 -9.51 3.28 -29.20
C SER A 41 -8.37 3.73 -30.14
N PRO A 42 -8.66 4.28 -31.33
CA PRO A 42 -7.62 4.85 -32.19
C PRO A 42 -6.81 5.93 -31.45
N GLN A 43 -5.48 5.79 -31.48
CA GLN A 43 -4.55 6.69 -30.81
C GLN A 43 -3.48 7.17 -31.79
N ASN A 44 -3.01 8.40 -31.59
CA ASN A 44 -1.72 8.83 -32.11
C ASN A 44 -0.59 8.40 -31.15
N GLN A 45 0.66 8.58 -31.58
CA GLN A 45 1.83 8.16 -30.80
C GLN A 45 1.86 8.78 -29.40
N GLU A 46 1.58 10.09 -29.29
CA GLU A 46 1.61 10.82 -28.02
C GLU A 46 0.55 10.28 -27.04
N GLN A 47 -0.66 10.00 -27.52
CA GLN A 47 -1.74 9.41 -26.74
C GLN A 47 -1.37 8.01 -26.22
N SER A 48 -0.75 7.18 -27.07
CA SER A 48 -0.27 5.87 -26.65
C SER A 48 0.84 5.94 -25.58
N GLU A 49 1.72 6.93 -25.68
CA GLU A 49 2.73 7.19 -24.64
C GLU A 49 2.09 7.61 -23.31
N TYR A 50 1.08 8.49 -23.35
CA TYR A 50 0.34 8.91 -22.15
C TYR A 50 -0.42 7.76 -21.48
N ILE A 51 -1.09 6.91 -22.27
CA ILE A 51 -1.75 5.71 -21.74
C ILE A 51 -0.74 4.81 -21.03
N ARG A 52 0.43 4.57 -21.64
CA ARG A 52 1.51 3.82 -21.00
C ARG A 52 1.97 4.47 -19.69
N TYR A 53 2.18 5.78 -19.65
CA TYR A 53 2.57 6.48 -18.42
C TYR A 53 1.52 6.36 -17.31
N ILE A 54 0.23 6.41 -17.64
CA ILE A 54 -0.85 6.23 -16.67
C ILE A 54 -0.82 4.81 -16.08
N LEU A 55 -0.66 3.79 -16.93
CA LEU A 55 -0.59 2.39 -16.50
C LEU A 55 0.64 2.15 -15.62
N ASP A 56 1.81 2.63 -16.05
CA ASP A 56 3.07 2.51 -15.30
C ASP A 56 3.00 3.23 -13.94
N ALA A 57 2.38 4.41 -13.90
CA ALA A 57 2.18 5.16 -12.66
C ALA A 57 1.21 4.42 -11.72
N GLY A 58 0.12 3.87 -12.24
CA GLY A 58 -0.81 3.05 -11.48
C GLY A 58 -0.14 1.82 -10.85
N GLN A 59 0.71 1.13 -11.61
CA GLN A 59 1.49 0.00 -11.12
C GLN A 59 2.49 0.41 -10.03
N LYS A 60 3.17 1.56 -10.19
CA LYS A 60 4.07 2.08 -9.14
C LYS A 60 3.33 2.41 -7.85
N ILE A 61 2.12 2.96 -7.93
CA ILE A 61 1.30 3.24 -6.74
C ILE A 61 0.96 1.92 -6.01
N GLU A 62 0.57 0.88 -6.74
CA GLU A 62 0.32 -0.44 -6.15
C GLU A 62 1.57 -0.99 -5.43
N GLN A 63 2.75 -0.88 -6.06
CA GLN A 63 4.03 -1.28 -5.46
C GLN A 63 4.35 -0.51 -4.17
N TYR A 64 4.13 0.81 -4.15
CA TYR A 64 4.35 1.62 -2.95
C TYR A 64 3.39 1.27 -1.81
N ILE A 65 2.14 0.96 -2.14
CA ILE A 65 1.15 0.49 -1.14
C ILE A 65 1.60 -0.84 -0.54
N ASP A 66 2.05 -1.78 -1.36
CA ASP A 66 2.54 -3.08 -0.88
C ASP A 66 3.76 -2.91 0.03
N GLN A 67 4.69 -2.02 -0.34
CA GLN A 67 5.84 -1.66 0.50
C GLN A 67 5.42 -1.03 1.84
N LEU A 68 4.44 -0.12 1.83
CA LEU A 68 3.93 0.52 3.03
C LEU A 68 3.26 -0.49 3.98
N ILE A 69 2.44 -1.39 3.45
CA ILE A 69 1.82 -2.48 4.23
C ILE A 69 2.90 -3.41 4.80
N HIS A 70 3.91 -3.76 4.00
CA HIS A 70 5.00 -4.62 4.44
C HIS A 70 5.81 -3.98 5.58
N LEU A 71 6.17 -2.71 5.46
CA LEU A 71 6.85 -1.95 6.51
C LEU A 71 6.02 -1.94 7.80
N SER A 72 4.73 -1.64 7.70
CA SER A 72 3.82 -1.64 8.86
C SER A 72 3.70 -3.03 9.53
N LYS A 73 3.87 -4.13 8.80
CA LYS A 73 3.89 -5.49 9.36
C LYS A 73 5.25 -5.87 9.95
N THR A 74 6.35 -5.39 9.37
CA THR A 74 7.72 -5.72 9.82
C THR A 74 8.06 -5.06 11.15
N GLU A 75 7.55 -3.84 11.39
CA GLU A 75 7.65 -3.17 12.70
C GLU A 75 7.09 -4.04 13.84
N GLU A 76 6.02 -4.81 13.60
CA GLU A 76 5.39 -5.70 14.58
C GLU A 76 6.23 -6.95 14.90
N ALA A 77 6.84 -7.56 13.88
CA ALA A 77 7.65 -8.77 14.04
C ALA A 77 8.89 -8.49 14.92
N LEU A 78 9.61 -7.41 14.61
CA LEU A 78 10.77 -6.95 15.40
C LEU A 78 10.35 -6.69 16.85
N HIS A 79 9.24 -5.99 17.07
CA HIS A 79 8.78 -5.64 18.42
C HIS A 79 8.29 -6.85 19.24
N THR A 80 7.82 -7.91 18.58
CA THR A 80 7.41 -9.17 19.23
C THR A 80 8.62 -9.99 19.68
N GLU A 81 9.66 -10.07 18.86
CA GLU A 81 10.94 -10.74 19.22
C GLU A 81 11.60 -10.08 20.44
N TYR A 82 11.65 -8.75 20.51
CA TYR A 82 12.18 -8.04 21.69
C TYR A 82 11.38 -8.34 22.98
N ARG A 83 10.07 -8.55 22.89
CA ARG A 83 9.22 -8.85 24.06
C ARG A 83 9.40 -10.28 24.56
N GLU A 84 9.57 -11.24 23.66
CA GLU A 84 9.84 -12.63 24.04
C GLU A 84 11.25 -12.81 24.64
N GLY A 85 12.21 -12.02 24.17
CA GLY A 85 13.55 -11.96 24.76
C GLY A 85 13.59 -11.34 26.17
N ALA A 86 12.83 -10.26 26.41
CA ALA A 86 12.84 -9.53 27.68
C ALA A 86 12.01 -10.18 28.81
N VAL A 87 11.08 -11.09 28.50
CA VAL A 87 10.26 -11.81 29.51
C VAL A 87 10.96 -13.09 30.00
N LYS A 88 12.02 -13.54 29.33
CA LYS A 88 12.79 -14.76 29.66
C LYS A 88 14.03 -14.52 30.53
N THR A 89 14.28 -13.29 30.96
CA THR A 89 15.38 -12.88 31.86
C THR A 89 14.82 -12.27 33.13
#